data_AF-A0A257GY45-F1
#
_entry.id   AF-A0A257GY45-F1
#
_cell.length_a   1.000
_cell.length_b   1.000
_cell.length_c   1.000
_cell.angle_alpha   90.00
_cell.angle_beta   90.00
_cell.angle_gamma   90.00
#
_symmetry.space_group_name_H-M   'P 1'
#
loop_
_entity.id
_entity.type
_entity.pdbx_description
1 polymer ?
#
loop_
_entity_poly.entity_id
_entity_poly.type
_entity_poly.pdbx_seq_one_letter_code
_entity_poly.pdbx_strand_id
1 'polypeptide(L)' 'MTPTAVPPVDEKLPTGRLAALGLQHVLVMYAGAIAVPLIIGRALRLAPEQVALLISADLFCCGIVTLV' A
#
# COMPACT_ATOMS: atom_id res chain seq x y z
N MET A 1 -19.07 -37.49 -7.59
CA MET A 1 -19.64 -36.18 -7.99
C MET A 1 -19.79 -35.35 -6.73
N THR A 2 -18.71 -34.71 -6.28
CA THR A 2 -18.67 -33.89 -5.07
C THR A 2 -19.19 -32.48 -5.41
N PRO A 3 -20.06 -31.90 -4.56
CA PRO A 3 -20.81 -30.68 -4.89
C PRO A 3 -19.88 -29.48 -5.17
N THR A 4 -20.29 -28.69 -6.15
CA THR A 4 -19.67 -27.45 -6.65
C THR A 4 -19.57 -26.39 -5.54
N ALA A 5 -18.63 -26.55 -4.62
CA ALA A 5 -18.31 -25.53 -3.62
C ALA A 5 -17.43 -24.47 -4.30
N VAL A 6 -17.94 -23.23 -4.36
CA VAL A 6 -17.19 -22.07 -4.83
C VAL A 6 -15.87 -21.98 -4.07
N PRO A 7 -14.72 -21.79 -4.75
CA PRO A 7 -13.43 -21.62 -4.07
C PRO A 7 -13.52 -20.51 -3.02
N PRO A 8 -12.90 -20.65 -1.83
CA PRO A 8 -12.94 -19.62 -0.78
C PRO A 8 -12.31 -18.28 -1.20
N VAL A 9 -11.55 -18.27 -2.32
CA VAL A 9 -11.04 -17.04 -2.96
C VAL A 9 -12.11 -16.31 -3.79
N ASP A 10 -13.15 -17.00 -4.25
CA ASP A 10 -14.27 -16.47 -5.03
C ASP A 10 -15.49 -16.13 -4.16
N GLU A 11 -15.37 -16.34 -2.84
CA GLU A 11 -16.40 -15.95 -1.88
C GLU A 11 -16.36 -14.43 -1.69
N LYS A 12 -17.32 -13.73 -2.31
CA LYS A 12 -17.48 -12.28 -2.15
C LYS A 12 -17.87 -11.97 -0.70
N LEU A 13 -16.88 -11.73 0.15
CA LEU A 13 -17.08 -11.23 1.50
C LEU A 13 -17.91 -9.93 1.46
N PRO A 14 -18.75 -9.68 2.48
CA PRO A 14 -19.56 -8.46 2.56
C PRO A 14 -18.69 -7.22 2.31
N THR A 15 -19.19 -6.32 1.45
CA THR A 15 -18.45 -5.17 0.89
C THR A 15 -17.73 -4.33 1.95
N GLY A 16 -18.27 -4.21 3.16
CA GLY A 16 -17.62 -3.51 4.28
C GLY A 16 -16.34 -4.20 4.78
N ARG A 17 -16.28 -5.53 4.78
CA ARG A 17 -15.10 -6.29 5.23
C ARG A 17 -14.00 -6.28 4.17
N LEU A 18 -14.35 -6.32 2.89
CA LEU A 18 -13.40 -6.12 1.78
C LEU A 18 -12.78 -4.71 1.83
N ALA A 19 -13.59 -3.67 2.08
CA ALA A 19 -13.08 -2.31 2.24
C ALA A 19 -12.15 -2.17 3.45
N ALA A 20 -12.51 -2.76 4.60
CA ALA A 20 -11.66 -2.75 5.79
C ALA A 20 -10.33 -3.51 5.58
N LEU A 21 -10.36 -4.65 4.86
CA LEU A 21 -9.17 -5.44 4.53
C LEU A 21 -8.26 -4.71 3.53
N GLY A 22 -8.85 -4.09 2.49
CA GLY A 22 -8.11 -3.27 1.53
C GLY A 22 -7.48 -2.04 2.19
N LEU A 23 -8.21 -1.38 3.09
CA LEU A 23 -7.67 -0.27 3.88
C LEU A 23 -6.51 -0.71 4.78
N GLN A 24 -6.63 -1.86 5.46
CA GLN A 24 -5.50 -2.43 6.21
C GLN A 24 -4.28 -2.70 5.33
N HIS A 25 -4.49 -3.20 4.11
CA HIS A 25 -3.40 -3.50 3.19
C HIS A 25 -2.65 -2.25 2.74
N VAL A 26 -3.38 -1.16 2.43
CA VAL A 26 -2.81 0.13 2.05
C VAL A 26 -2.11 0.81 3.23
N LEU A 27 -2.69 0.77 4.43
CA LEU A 27 -2.08 1.34 5.64
C LEU A 27 -0.77 0.65 6.01
N VAL A 28 -0.73 -0.69 5.93
CA VAL A 28 0.50 -1.47 6.16
C VAL A 28 1.54 -1.18 5.10
N MET A 29 1.13 -1.09 3.82
CA MET A 29 2.04 -0.74 2.74
C MET A 29 2.62 0.66 2.91
N TYR A 30 1.79 1.64 3.29
CA TYR A 30 2.22 3.01 3.54
C TYR A 30 3.25 3.07 4.67
N ALA A 31 3.02 2.37 5.78
CA ALA A 31 3.99 2.30 6.88
C ALA A 31 5.37 1.77 6.43
N GLY A 32 5.40 0.82 5.48
CA GLY A 32 6.64 0.32 4.89
C GLY A 32 7.29 1.27 3.87
N ALA A 33 6.46 1.94 3.06
CA ALA A 33 6.90 2.81 1.98
C ALA A 33 7.61 4.08 2.49
N ILE A 34 7.16 4.67 3.60
CA ILE A 34 7.75 5.90 4.17
C ILE A 34 9.16 5.65 4.76
N ALA A 35 9.48 4.41 5.14
CA ALA A 35 10.76 4.09 5.77
C ALA A 35 11.95 4.32 4.81
N VAL A 36 11.80 4.00 3.52
CA VAL A 36 12.88 4.09 2.53
C VAL A 36 13.28 5.56 2.23
N PRO A 37 12.34 6.48 1.91
CA PRO A 37 12.64 7.90 1.75
C PRO A 37 13.23 8.55 3.00
N LEU A 38 12.78 8.15 4.20
CA LEU A 38 13.33 8.65 5.47
C LEU A 38 14.78 8.22 5.68
N ILE A 39 15.09 6.94 5.44
CA ILE A 39 16.46 6.40 5.58
C ILE A 39 17.39 7.10 4.58
N ILE A 40 16.99 7.20 3.30
CA ILE A 40 17.79 7.82 2.24
C ILE A 40 17.92 9.34 2.48
N GLY A 41 16.84 10.00 2.86
CA GLY A 41 16.80 11.42 3.20
C GLY A 41 17.75 11.80 4.33
N ARG A 42 17.77 10.98 5.39
CA ARG A 42 18.70 11.13 6.52
C ARG A 42 20.15 10.83 6.12
N ALA A 43 20.38 9.79 5.31
CA ALA A 43 21.72 9.41 4.85
C ALA A 43 22.38 10.48 3.97
N LEU A 44 21.59 11.16 3.14
CA LEU A 44 22.04 12.27 2.28
C LEU A 44 22.04 13.64 2.99
N ARG A 45 21.69 13.71 4.29
CA ARG A 45 21.59 14.95 5.07
C ARG A 45 20.66 16.02 4.44
N LEU A 46 19.65 15.56 3.71
CA LEU A 46 18.71 16.42 2.97
C LEU A 46 17.80 17.19 3.93
N ALA A 47 17.39 18.39 3.52
CA ALA A 47 16.48 19.22 4.30
C ALA A 47 15.09 18.55 4.38
N PRO A 48 14.32 18.76 5.48
CA PRO A 48 13.03 18.09 5.68
C PRO A 48 12.02 18.36 4.54
N GLU A 49 12.14 19.47 3.82
CA GLU A 49 11.31 19.74 2.64
C GLU A 49 11.58 18.74 1.49
N GLN A 50 12.84 18.33 1.30
CA GLN A 50 13.21 17.37 0.26
C GLN A 50 12.79 15.94 0.63
N VAL A 51 12.81 15.58 1.92
CA VAL A 51 12.30 14.29 2.40
C VAL A 51 10.78 14.21 2.19
N ALA A 52 10.04 15.29 2.48
CA ALA A 52 8.61 15.35 2.21
C ALA A 52 8.28 15.23 0.70
N LEU A 53 9.12 15.81 -0.16
CA LEU A 53 9.01 15.67 -1.61
C LEU A 53 9.25 14.22 -2.06
N LEU A 54 10.27 13.54 -1.52
CA LEU A 54 10.55 12.13 -1.82
C LEU A 54 9.42 11.20 -1.38
N ILE A 55 8.82 11.43 -0.21
CA ILE A 55 7.65 10.65 0.26
C ILE A 55 6.45 10.87 -0.66
N SER A 56 6.21 12.12 -1.07
CA SER A 56 5.11 12.46 -1.97
C SER A 56 5.31 11.83 -3.36
N ALA A 57 6.54 11.81 -3.87
CA ALA A 57 6.90 11.15 -5.12
C ALA A 57 6.75 9.63 -5.03
N ASP A 58 7.13 9.02 -3.92
CA ASP A 58 6.97 7.59 -3.65
C ASP A 58 5.50 7.19 -3.59
N LEU A 59 4.67 7.94 -2.84
CA LEU A 59 3.22 7.75 -2.80
C LEU A 59 2.57 7.88 -4.18
N PHE A 60 3.00 8.86 -4.97
CA PHE A 60 2.49 9.06 -6.33
C PHE A 60 2.88 7.91 -7.26
N CYS A 61 4.14 7.48 -7.22
CA CYS A 61 4.65 6.35 -8.01
C CYS A 61 3.93 5.05 -7.63
N CYS A 62 3.81 4.77 -6.33
CA CYS A 62 3.11 3.60 -5.81
C CYS A 62 1.63 3.58 -6.21
N GLY A 63 0.97 4.75 -6.20
CA GLY A 63 -0.41 4.90 -6.68
C GLY A 63 -0.56 4.56 -8.16
N ILE A 64 0.38 5.00 -9.00
CA ILE A 64 0.41 4.66 -10.44
C ILE A 64 0.64 3.16 -10.62
N VAL A 65 1.63 2.58 -9.92
CA VAL A 65 1.95 1.15 -10.00
C VAL A 65 0.77 0.27 -9.60
N THR A 66 -0.06 0.70 -8.65
CA THR A 66 -1.27 -0.05 -8.24
C THR A 66 -2.35 -0.05 -9.33
N LEU A 67 -2.34 0.93 -10.23
CA LEU A 67 -3.28 1.05 -11.35
C LEU A 67 -2.83 0.29 -12.61
N VAL A 68 -1.53 -0.03 -12.73
CA VAL A 68 -0.94 -0.79 -13.84
C VAL A 68 -1.07 -2.28 -13.60
#